data_AF-A0A537QXQ2-F1
#
_entry.id   AF-A0A537QXQ2-F1
#
_cell.length_a   1.000
_cell.length_b   1.000
_cell.length_c   1.000
_cell.angle_alpha   90.00
_cell.angle_beta   90.00
_cell.angle_gamma   90.00
#
_symmetry.space_group_name_H-M   'P 1'
#
loop_
_entity.id
_entity.type
_entity.pdbx_description
1 polymer ?
#
loop_
_entity_poly.entity_id
_entity_poly.type
_entity_poly.pdbx_seq_one_letter_code
_entity_poly.pdbx_strand_id
1 'polypeptide(L)'
;MNRTQQIAERNRPDGRVMQLSNLNIAKHHLDAEYSIRKHNLARSETGLLRVFDLVPNNPGDASFHARWDDGSPGRRNREDGDFDIDGVSDEIKRDFKNQNPRWGYSGHHTDRSPDPHQRIYDVRIEAPTGLIFEGEVSFNVTFDTGVTEAMNATMSTDAVVIPATPWTRFRNRILGLYDRVTRYFLAH
;
A
#
# COMPACT_ATOMS: atom_id res chain seq x y z
N MET A 1 7.34 13.86 -14.51
CA MET A 1 6.05 13.44 -13.90
C MET A 1 5.49 14.62 -13.12
N ASN A 2 4.25 15.03 -13.37
CA ASN A 2 3.67 16.20 -12.69
C ASN A 2 3.06 15.84 -11.32
N ARG A 3 2.82 16.83 -10.45
CA ARG A 3 2.29 16.64 -9.08
C ARG A 3 0.97 15.87 -9.06
N THR A 4 0.09 16.13 -10.03
CA THR A 4 -1.20 15.44 -10.16
C THR A 4 -1.03 13.95 -10.50
N GLN A 5 -0.08 13.62 -11.38
CA GLN A 5 0.28 12.23 -11.70
C GLN A 5 0.88 11.51 -10.49
N GLN A 6 1.69 12.20 -9.68
CA GLN A 6 2.26 11.61 -8.45
C GLN A 6 1.18 11.33 -7.40
N ILE A 7 0.19 12.22 -7.26
CA ILE A 7 -0.96 11.99 -6.37
C ILE A 7 -1.81 10.81 -6.89
N ALA A 8 -2.07 10.74 -8.20
CA ALA A 8 -2.86 9.67 -8.79
C ALA A 8 -2.18 8.28 -8.68
N GLU A 9 -0.87 8.19 -8.91
CA GLU A 9 -0.11 6.94 -8.68
C GLU A 9 0.00 6.58 -7.20
N ARG A 10 -0.10 7.56 -6.28
CA ARG A 10 -0.17 7.29 -4.84
C ARG A 10 -1.50 6.67 -4.39
N ASN A 11 -2.56 6.82 -5.18
CA ASN A 11 -3.91 6.36 -4.83
C ASN A 11 -4.32 5.06 -5.54
N ARG A 12 -3.39 4.34 -6.19
CA ARG A 12 -3.71 3.02 -6.76
C ARG A 12 -3.80 1.97 -5.65
N PRO A 13 -4.77 1.03 -5.70
CA PRO A 13 -4.87 -0.08 -4.75
C PRO A 13 -3.71 -1.05 -4.99
N ASP A 14 -2.60 -0.84 -4.27
CA ASP A 14 -1.35 -1.59 -4.40
C ASP A 14 -0.94 -2.28 -3.09
N GLY A 15 -1.89 -2.46 -2.15
CA GLY A 15 -1.59 -3.02 -0.82
C GLY A 15 -1.17 -1.98 0.20
N ARG A 16 -1.47 -0.70 -0.05
CA ARG A 16 -1.19 0.44 0.83
C ARG A 16 -2.10 0.49 2.05
N VAL A 17 -1.60 1.13 3.11
CA VAL A 17 -2.41 1.43 4.27
C VAL A 17 -3.35 2.59 3.99
N MET A 18 -4.62 2.39 4.30
CA MET A 18 -5.67 3.41 4.12
C MET A 18 -6.04 4.07 5.43
N GLN A 19 -5.97 3.31 6.52
CA GLN A 19 -6.51 3.75 7.80
C GLN A 19 -5.78 3.07 8.96
N LEU A 20 -5.49 3.86 10.00
CA LEU A 20 -5.14 3.36 11.33
C LEU A 20 -6.39 3.34 12.21
N SER A 21 -6.44 2.46 13.19
CA SER A 21 -7.54 2.36 14.13
C SER A 21 -7.03 1.97 15.52
N ASN A 22 -7.87 2.09 16.54
CA ASN A 22 -7.54 1.71 17.92
C ASN A 22 -6.25 2.37 18.44
N LEU A 23 -6.04 3.65 18.11
CA LEU A 23 -4.86 4.38 18.60
C LEU A 23 -4.87 4.46 20.12
N ASN A 24 -3.87 3.82 20.73
CA ASN A 24 -3.55 3.92 22.14
C ASN A 24 -2.19 4.62 22.32
N ILE A 25 -2.14 5.55 23.28
CA ILE A 25 -0.93 6.28 23.64
C ILE A 25 -0.77 6.15 25.15
N ALA A 26 0.11 5.24 25.57
CA ALA A 26 0.48 5.06 26.97
C ALA A 26 1.65 5.99 27.28
N LYS A 27 1.46 6.91 28.23
CA LYS A 27 2.43 7.96 28.53
C LYS A 27 3.21 7.58 29.77
N HIS A 28 4.52 7.48 29.67
CA HIS A 28 5.42 7.41 30.83
C HIS A 28 5.80 8.82 31.29
N HIS A 29 6.01 9.74 30.34
CA HIS A 29 6.26 11.15 30.58
C HIS A 29 5.61 12.03 29.51
N LEU A 30 5.10 13.18 29.92
CA LEU A 30 4.69 14.28 29.05
C LEU A 30 5.03 15.58 29.78
N ASP A 31 5.87 16.41 29.17
CA ASP A 31 6.20 17.73 29.68
C ASP A 31 4.94 18.60 29.83
N ALA A 32 4.84 19.34 30.94
CA ALA A 32 3.67 20.14 31.27
C ALA A 32 3.41 21.28 30.26
N GLU A 33 4.45 21.71 29.53
CA GLU A 33 4.38 22.72 28.47
C GLU A 33 3.88 22.14 27.14
N TYR A 34 3.53 20.86 27.08
CA TYR A 34 3.05 20.19 25.87
C TYR A 34 1.70 19.50 26.07
N SER A 35 0.94 19.48 24.98
CA SER A 35 -0.33 18.77 24.89
C SER A 35 -0.31 17.79 23.71
N ILE A 36 -1.08 16.71 23.82
CA ILE A 36 -1.23 15.72 22.75
C ILE A 36 -2.48 16.04 21.93
N ARG A 37 -2.31 16.19 20.63
CA ARG A 37 -3.43 16.31 19.67
C ARG A 37 -3.49 15.07 18.79
N LYS A 38 -4.55 14.28 18.93
CA LYS A 38 -4.80 13.11 18.08
C LYS A 38 -5.38 13.53 16.72
N HIS A 39 -5.04 12.80 15.66
CA HIS A 39 -5.54 13.05 14.30
C HIS A 39 -6.62 12.06 13.87
N ASN A 40 -7.30 12.39 12.76
CA ASN A 40 -8.01 11.38 11.99
C ASN A 40 -6.97 10.42 11.39
N LEU A 41 -7.17 9.15 11.65
CA LEU A 41 -6.24 8.08 11.29
C LEU A 41 -6.41 7.60 9.85
N ALA A 42 -7.23 8.27 9.05
CA ALA A 42 -7.34 8.04 7.62
C ALA A 42 -6.15 8.66 6.86
N ARG A 43 -5.69 7.97 5.82
CA ARG A 43 -4.64 8.48 4.92
C ARG A 43 -5.10 9.77 4.25
N SER A 44 -4.29 10.82 4.34
CA SER A 44 -4.56 12.09 3.68
C SER A 44 -4.41 11.98 2.16
N GLU A 45 -4.90 12.98 1.42
CA GLU A 45 -4.67 13.11 -0.03
C GLU A 45 -3.18 13.16 -0.40
N THR A 46 -2.33 13.60 0.53
CA THR A 46 -0.87 13.61 0.35
C THR A 46 -0.24 12.23 0.57
N GLY A 47 -1.00 11.24 1.00
CA GLY A 47 -0.57 9.87 1.30
C GLY A 47 0.07 9.71 2.68
N LEU A 48 0.08 10.77 3.51
CA LEU A 48 0.68 10.73 4.83
C LEU A 48 -0.33 10.26 5.87
N LEU A 49 0.12 9.40 6.79
CA LEU A 49 -0.67 8.95 7.94
C LEU A 49 -0.13 9.67 9.18
N ARG A 50 -0.87 10.67 9.65
CA ARG A 50 -0.56 11.39 10.89
C ARG A 50 -1.24 10.67 12.06
N VAL A 51 -0.49 10.40 13.11
CA VAL A 51 -0.98 9.64 14.27
C VAL A 51 -1.42 10.61 15.37
N PHE A 52 -0.49 11.44 15.84
CA PHE A 52 -0.74 12.50 16.83
C PHE A 52 0.34 13.58 16.73
N ASP A 53 0.09 14.73 17.34
CA ASP A 53 1.08 15.79 17.51
C ASP A 53 1.38 16.00 19.00
N LEU A 54 2.61 16.40 19.29
CA LEU A 54 2.99 17.10 20.52
C LEU A 54 2.97 18.60 20.19
N VAL A 55 2.02 19.31 20.79
CA VAL A 55 1.78 20.73 20.53
C VAL A 55 2.22 21.50 21.77
N PRO A 56 3.17 22.46 21.64
CA PRO A 56 3.56 23.28 22.76
C PRO A 56 2.42 24.22 23.16
N ASN A 57 2.33 24.50 24.46
CA ASN A 57 1.38 25.45 25.02
C ASN A 57 1.82 26.89 24.73
N ASN A 58 3.13 27.13 24.67
CA ASN A 58 3.70 28.43 24.39
C ASN A 58 3.93 28.61 22.87
N PRO A 59 3.42 29.69 22.28
CA PRO A 59 3.73 30.03 20.89
C PRO A 59 5.23 30.30 20.72
N GLY A 60 5.86 29.60 19.79
CA GLY A 60 7.29 29.78 19.46
C GLY A 60 8.16 28.57 19.80
N ASP A 61 7.68 27.67 20.65
CA ASP A 61 8.34 26.39 20.89
C ASP A 61 8.11 25.42 19.72
N ALA A 62 8.96 24.40 19.64
CA ALA A 62 8.90 23.39 18.59
C ALA A 62 7.65 22.52 18.72
N SER A 63 7.03 22.14 17.61
CA SER A 63 5.98 21.12 17.57
C SER A 63 6.50 19.84 16.94
N PHE A 64 6.00 18.70 17.40
CA PHE A 64 6.43 17.39 16.89
C PHE A 64 5.22 16.64 16.32
N HIS A 65 5.39 16.04 15.14
CA HIS A 65 4.31 15.44 14.38
C HIS A 65 4.61 13.97 14.15
N ALA A 66 3.91 13.09 14.86
CA ALA A 66 4.02 11.65 14.67
C ALA A 66 3.40 11.27 13.32
N ARG A 67 4.21 10.68 12.46
CA ARG A 67 3.83 10.10 11.19
C ARG A 67 4.15 8.62 11.19
N TRP A 68 3.41 7.92 10.36
CA TRP A 68 3.67 6.52 10.09
C TRP A 68 3.82 6.32 8.57
N ASP A 69 4.90 5.68 8.17
CA ASP A 69 5.19 5.35 6.76
C ASP A 69 5.00 3.83 6.56
N ASP A 70 4.13 3.45 5.62
CA ASP A 70 3.88 2.05 5.26
C ASP A 70 4.94 1.48 4.29
N GLY A 71 5.95 2.28 3.95
CA GLY A 71 6.95 1.94 2.96
C GLY A 71 6.44 2.18 1.54
N SER A 72 7.36 2.48 0.62
CA SER A 72 7.00 2.70 -0.78
C SER A 72 6.60 1.39 -1.48
N PRO A 73 5.66 1.42 -2.45
CA PRO A 73 5.31 0.25 -3.25
C PRO A 73 6.55 -0.35 -3.92
N GLY A 74 6.74 -1.66 -3.81
CA GLY A 74 7.90 -2.37 -4.36
C GLY A 74 9.20 -2.26 -3.53
N ARG A 75 9.21 -1.44 -2.47
CA ARG A 75 10.24 -1.45 -1.42
C ARG A 75 9.53 -1.49 -0.07
N ARG A 76 9.14 -2.70 0.34
CA ARG A 76 8.72 -2.98 1.72
C ARG A 76 9.92 -2.77 2.64
N ASN A 77 10.28 -1.51 2.85
CA ASN A 77 11.15 -1.12 3.94
C ASN A 77 10.44 -1.43 5.26
N ARG A 78 11.22 -1.44 6.34
CA ARG A 78 10.69 -1.55 7.69
C ARG A 78 9.63 -0.47 7.89
N GLU A 79 8.47 -0.87 8.40
CA GLU A 79 7.39 0.04 8.77
C GLU A 79 7.85 0.86 9.98
N ASP A 80 8.15 2.13 9.76
CA ASP A 80 8.78 2.98 10.77
C ASP A 80 7.84 4.12 11.18
N GLY A 81 7.75 4.34 12.49
CA GLY A 81 7.17 5.55 13.05
C GLY A 81 8.22 6.65 13.03
N ASP A 82 7.89 7.77 12.41
CA ASP A 82 8.78 8.92 12.30
C ASP A 82 8.11 10.16 12.89
N PHE A 83 8.89 11.03 13.51
CA PHE A 83 8.43 12.35 13.96
C PHE A 83 8.99 13.43 13.04
N ASP A 84 8.17 14.37 12.59
CA ASP A 84 8.69 15.63 12.06
C ASP A 84 8.74 16.69 13.15
N ILE A 85 9.61 17.69 12.99
CA ILE A 85 9.68 18.87 13.86
C ILE A 85 9.34 20.13 13.07
N ASP A 86 8.51 20.98 13.65
CA ASP A 86 8.12 22.29 13.14
C ASP A 86 8.36 23.38 14.21
N GLY A 87 8.25 24.66 13.83
CA GLY A 87 8.57 25.79 14.72
C GLY A 87 10.08 26.06 14.90
N VAL A 88 10.94 25.37 14.15
CA VAL A 88 12.41 25.50 14.20
C VAL A 88 12.99 25.84 12.83
N SER A 89 14.28 26.22 12.77
CA SER A 89 14.97 26.51 11.50
C SER A 89 15.18 25.26 10.65
N ASP A 90 15.36 25.42 9.34
CA ASP A 90 15.57 24.31 8.41
C ASP A 90 16.84 23.49 8.73
N GLU A 91 17.88 24.13 9.29
CA GLU A 91 19.06 23.40 9.78
C GLU A 91 18.70 22.44 10.91
N ILE A 92 17.87 22.89 11.87
CA ILE A 92 17.42 22.06 12.99
C ILE A 92 16.53 20.93 12.48
N LYS A 93 15.60 21.20 11.55
CA LYS A 93 14.77 20.14 10.94
C LYS A 93 15.63 19.06 10.28
N ARG A 94 16.67 19.48 9.54
CA ARG A 94 17.60 18.57 8.88
C ARG A 94 18.43 17.77 9.90
N ASP A 95 18.93 18.42 10.95
CA ASP A 95 19.70 17.76 11.99
C ASP A 95 18.84 16.75 12.77
N PHE A 96 17.60 17.12 13.12
CA PHE A 96 16.63 16.22 13.74
C PHE A 96 16.38 14.98 12.88
N LYS A 97 16.08 15.18 11.59
CA LYS A 97 15.86 14.09 10.63
C LYS A 97 17.07 13.15 10.52
N ASN A 98 18.28 13.70 10.56
CA ASN A 98 19.52 12.91 10.48
C ASN A 98 19.99 12.38 11.84
N GLN A 99 19.19 12.51 12.90
CA GLN A 99 19.54 12.13 14.27
C GLN A 99 20.85 12.77 14.76
N ASN A 100 21.08 14.04 14.39
CA ASN A 100 22.26 14.79 14.78
C ASN A 100 21.97 15.62 16.05
N PRO A 101 22.59 15.32 17.20
CA PRO A 101 22.27 15.94 18.48
C PRO A 101 22.81 17.37 18.66
N ARG A 102 23.36 17.99 17.60
CA ARG A 102 23.99 19.32 17.63
C ARG A 102 23.15 20.39 18.35
N TRP A 103 21.83 20.35 18.15
CA TRP A 103 20.90 21.32 18.71
C TRP A 103 20.01 20.72 19.81
N GLY A 104 20.39 19.60 20.42
CA GLY A 104 19.65 19.01 21.55
C GLY A 104 18.27 18.42 21.23
N TYR A 105 17.81 18.47 19.98
CA TYR A 105 16.58 17.81 19.55
C TYR A 105 16.85 16.36 19.16
N SER A 106 16.04 15.42 19.65
CA SER A 106 16.17 13.98 19.35
C SER A 106 14.81 13.28 19.33
N GLY A 107 14.75 12.10 18.68
CA GLY A 107 13.52 11.30 18.59
C GLY A 107 12.85 11.26 17.21
N HIS A 108 13.59 11.50 16.12
CA HIS A 108 13.02 11.41 14.77
C HIS A 108 12.50 10.02 14.43
N HIS A 109 13.22 8.96 14.80
CA HIS A 109 12.77 7.59 14.59
C HIS A 109 12.35 6.95 15.92
N THR A 110 11.28 6.17 15.87
CA THR A 110 10.84 5.35 17.01
C THR A 110 11.40 3.95 16.93
N ASP A 111 11.69 3.36 18.08
CA ASP A 111 11.98 1.94 18.15
C ASP A 111 10.68 1.14 18.13
N ARG A 112 10.61 0.13 17.27
CA ARG A 112 9.47 -0.79 17.24
C ARG A 112 9.70 -1.90 18.26
N SER A 113 8.65 -2.22 19.02
CA SER A 113 8.63 -3.41 19.87
C SER A 113 9.01 -4.67 19.08
N PRO A 114 9.76 -5.61 19.69
CA PRO A 114 10.23 -6.81 19.00
C PRO A 114 9.11 -7.79 18.61
N ASP A 115 7.88 -7.64 19.13
CA ASP A 115 6.74 -8.47 18.73
C ASP A 115 6.23 -8.05 17.33
N PRO A 116 6.40 -8.86 16.28
CA PRO A 116 5.97 -8.51 14.93
C PRO A 116 4.45 -8.42 14.78
N HIS A 117 3.69 -9.03 15.70
CA HIS A 117 2.23 -9.03 15.70
C HIS A 117 1.64 -7.81 16.42
N GLN A 118 2.47 -7.08 17.18
CA GLN A 118 2.06 -5.86 17.87
C GLN A 118 2.75 -4.66 17.23
N ARG A 119 1.95 -3.69 16.77
CA ARG A 119 2.45 -2.42 16.27
C ARG A 119 2.58 -1.46 17.45
N ILE A 120 3.54 -1.75 18.33
CA ILE A 120 3.89 -0.91 19.47
C ILE A 120 5.21 -0.21 19.14
N TYR A 121 5.22 1.10 19.33
CA TYR A 121 6.35 1.97 19.08
C TYR A 121 6.74 2.66 20.38
N ASP A 122 7.99 2.49 20.78
CA ASP A 122 8.60 3.21 21.88
C ASP A 122 9.02 4.57 21.37
N VAL A 123 8.45 5.61 21.95
CA VAL A 123 8.64 6.99 21.54
C VAL A 123 9.35 7.74 22.66
N ARG A 124 10.46 8.39 22.30
CA ARG A 124 11.17 9.31 23.17
C ARG A 124 11.52 10.58 22.38
N ILE A 125 10.95 11.71 22.78
CA ILE A 125 11.18 13.02 22.14
C ILE A 125 11.88 13.94 23.14
N GLU A 126 13.02 14.48 22.75
CA GLU A 126 13.78 15.43 23.57
C GLU A 126 13.99 16.75 22.81
N ALA A 127 14.07 17.82 23.59
CA ALA A 127 14.43 19.16 23.15
C ALA A 127 15.63 19.65 23.99
N PRO A 128 16.28 20.77 23.63
CA PRO A 128 17.36 21.36 24.43
C PRO A 128 17.05 21.52 25.92
N THR A 129 15.78 21.79 26.23
CA THR A 129 15.28 22.03 27.59
C THR A 129 15.06 20.75 28.38
N GLY A 130 14.96 19.58 27.72
CA GLY A 130 14.78 18.30 28.37
C GLY A 130 13.86 17.34 27.62
N LEU A 131 13.43 16.29 28.33
CA LEU A 131 12.52 15.27 27.83
C LEU A 131 11.10 15.85 27.67
N ILE A 132 10.57 15.82 26.45
CA ILE A 132 9.23 16.31 26.13
C ILE A 132 8.20 15.19 26.26
N PHE A 133 8.53 14.00 25.75
CA PHE A 133 7.61 12.88 25.74
C PHE A 133 8.35 11.56 25.83
N GLU A 134 7.85 10.64 26.65
CA GLU A 134 8.26 9.25 26.66
C GLU A 134 7.03 8.36 26.83
N GLY A 135 6.91 7.32 26.02
CA GLY A 135 5.78 6.40 26.11
C GLY A 135 5.70 5.43 24.95
N GLU A 136 4.60 4.66 24.95
CA GLU A 136 4.31 3.64 23.97
C GLU A 136 3.10 4.07 23.12
N VAL A 137 3.23 3.90 21.80
CA VAL A 137 2.16 4.21 20.84
C VAL A 137 1.80 2.95 20.09
N SER A 138 0.51 2.63 20.03
CA SER A 138 0.02 1.46 19.30
C SER A 138 -1.27 1.72 18.55
N PHE A 139 -1.45 1.00 17.44
CA PHE A 139 -2.62 1.10 16.58
C PHE A 139 -2.73 -0.13 15.66
N ASN A 140 -3.93 -0.36 15.16
CA ASN A 140 -4.22 -1.32 14.11
C ASN A 140 -4.13 -0.65 12.73
N VAL A 141 -3.87 -1.45 11.69
CA VAL A 141 -3.68 -0.99 10.31
C VAL A 141 -4.66 -1.71 9.40
N THR A 142 -5.33 -0.96 8.52
CA THR A 142 -6.18 -1.51 7.46
C THR A 142 -5.57 -1.17 6.09
N PHE A 143 -5.42 -2.20 5.25
CA PHE A 143 -4.84 -2.10 3.92
C PHE A 143 -5.92 -2.09 2.84
N ASP A 144 -5.67 -1.39 1.73
CA ASP A 144 -6.45 -1.55 0.50
C ASP A 144 -5.97 -2.79 -0.25
N THR A 145 -6.87 -3.75 -0.49
CA THR A 145 -6.56 -4.95 -1.25
C THR A 145 -7.44 -5.01 -2.49
N GLY A 146 -6.85 -4.80 -3.66
CA GLY A 146 -7.48 -5.08 -4.94
C GLY A 146 -7.19 -6.51 -5.38
N VAL A 147 -8.21 -7.35 -5.56
CA VAL A 147 -8.08 -8.65 -6.22
C VAL A 147 -8.47 -8.47 -7.68
N THR A 148 -7.52 -8.69 -8.58
CA THR A 148 -7.77 -8.68 -10.03
C THR A 148 -7.70 -10.12 -10.53
N GLU A 149 -8.85 -10.73 -10.83
CA GLU A 149 -8.89 -11.99 -11.57
C GLU A 149 -8.72 -11.71 -13.07
N ALA A 150 -7.73 -12.35 -13.70
CA ALA A 150 -7.56 -12.34 -15.14
C ALA A 150 -8.00 -13.69 -15.71
N MET A 151 -9.12 -13.72 -16.44
CA MET A 151 -9.53 -14.89 -17.23
C MET A 151 -8.90 -14.81 -18.62
N ASN A 152 -7.99 -15.74 -18.92
CA ASN A 152 -7.46 -15.93 -20.27
C ASN A 152 -8.26 -17.03 -20.98
N ALA A 153 -9.01 -16.67 -22.02
CA ALA A 153 -9.67 -17.63 -22.90
C ALA A 153 -8.83 -17.84 -24.16
N THR A 154 -8.41 -19.08 -24.42
CA THR A 154 -7.71 -19.45 -25.66
C THR A 154 -8.71 -20.13 -26.59
N MET A 155 -9.04 -19.48 -27.71
CA MET A 155 -9.79 -20.12 -28.79
C MET A 155 -8.81 -20.78 -29.77
N SER A 156 -8.88 -22.11 -29.89
CA SER A 156 -8.24 -22.85 -30.98
C SER A 156 -9.29 -23.17 -32.04
N THR A 157 -8.92 -23.05 -33.32
CA THR A 157 -9.77 -23.46 -34.44
C THR A 157 -8.96 -24.42 -35.31
N ASP A 158 -9.42 -25.67 -35.41
CA ASP A 158 -8.83 -26.64 -36.34
C ASP A 158 -9.48 -26.47 -37.71
N ALA A 159 -8.68 -26.10 -38.71
CA ALA A 159 -9.10 -26.07 -40.10
C ALA A 159 -8.58 -27.32 -40.82
N VAL A 160 -9.48 -28.14 -41.36
CA VAL A 160 -9.12 -29.25 -42.24
C VAL A 160 -9.26 -28.79 -43.69
N VAL A 161 -8.15 -28.75 -44.42
CA VAL A 161 -8.17 -28.54 -45.87
C VAL A 161 -8.54 -29.85 -46.55
N ILE A 162 -9.72 -29.90 -47.18
CA ILE A 162 -10.11 -31.02 -48.03
C ILE A 162 -9.58 -30.74 -49.45
N PRO A 163 -8.59 -31.48 -49.96
CA PRO A 163 -8.08 -31.27 -51.30
C PRO A 163 -9.16 -31.56 -52.34
N ALA A 164 -9.21 -30.72 -53.38
CA ALA A 164 -10.15 -30.87 -54.48
C ALA A 164 -9.97 -32.25 -55.13
N THR A 165 -10.93 -33.13 -54.91
CA THR A 165 -11.01 -34.39 -55.68
C THR A 165 -11.65 -34.05 -57.01
N PRO A 166 -11.13 -34.52 -58.17
CA PRO A 166 -11.80 -34.33 -59.45
C PRO A 166 -13.26 -34.77 -59.32
N TRP A 167 -14.20 -33.89 -59.69
CA TRP A 167 -15.65 -34.08 -59.55
C TRP A 167 -16.11 -35.44 -60.13
N THR A 168 -15.40 -35.98 -61.12
CA THR A 168 -15.63 -37.33 -61.65
C THR A 168 -15.53 -38.44 -60.60
N ARG A 169 -14.61 -38.37 -59.62
CA ARG A 169 -14.49 -39.40 -58.55
C ARG A 169 -15.56 -39.25 -57.46
N PHE A 170 -15.93 -38.03 -57.09
CA PHE A 170 -16.98 -37.78 -56.09
C PHE A 170 -18.38 -38.14 -56.65
N ARG A 171 -18.66 -37.80 -57.92
CA ARG A 171 -19.90 -38.19 -58.61
C ARG A 171 -20.03 -39.72 -58.72
N ASN A 172 -18.97 -40.43 -59.09
CA ASN A 172 -19.01 -41.90 -59.20
C ASN A 172 -19.19 -42.59 -57.85
N ARG A 173 -18.71 -41.99 -56.75
CA ARG A 173 -18.89 -42.54 -55.40
C ARG A 173 -20.32 -42.34 -54.89
N ILE A 174 -20.96 -41.20 -55.19
CA ILE A 174 -22.37 -40.95 -54.85
C ILE A 174 -23.31 -41.82 -55.71
N LEU A 175 -23.07 -41.94 -57.02
CA LEU A 175 -23.91 -42.74 -57.90
C LEU A 175 -23.79 -44.25 -57.61
N GLY A 176 -22.59 -44.73 -57.25
CA GLY A 176 -22.40 -46.12 -56.81
C GLY A 176 -23.05 -46.46 -55.46
N LEU A 177 -23.31 -45.47 -54.61
CA LEU A 177 -24.07 -45.62 -53.36
C LEU A 177 -25.57 -45.71 -53.63
N TYR A 178 -26.10 -44.91 -54.56
CA TYR A 178 -27.51 -45.02 -54.98
C TYR A 178 -27.83 -46.38 -55.60
N ASP A 179 -26.97 -46.91 -56.47
CA ASP A 179 -27.24 -48.18 -57.17
C ASP A 179 -27.23 -49.41 -56.23
N ARG A 180 -26.52 -49.34 -55.10
CA ARG A 180 -26.56 -50.40 -54.07
C ARG A 180 -27.81 -50.33 -53.19
N VAL A 181 -28.31 -49.13 -52.90
CA VAL A 181 -29.53 -48.94 -52.11
C VAL A 181 -30.76 -49.39 -52.91
N THR A 182 -30.83 -49.07 -54.21
CA THR A 182 -31.97 -49.49 -55.05
C THR A 182 -32.05 -51.00 -55.24
N ARG A 183 -30.92 -51.72 -55.33
CA ARG A 183 -30.91 -53.18 -55.42
C ARG A 183 -31.29 -53.87 -54.11
N TYR A 184 -31.08 -53.24 -52.96
CA TYR A 184 -31.46 -53.79 -51.66
C TYR A 184 -32.99 -53.77 -51.45
N PHE A 185 -33.68 -52.76 -52.00
CA PHE A 185 -35.13 -52.59 -51.89
C PHE A 185 -35.96 -53.34 -52.95
N LEU A 186 -35.34 -53.89 -54.00
CA LEU A 186 -36.02 -54.69 -55.03
C LEU A 186 -35.84 -56.21 -54.84
N ALA A 187 -35.06 -56.62 -53.84
CA ALA A 187 -34.76 -58.02 -53.54
C ALA A 187 -35.42 -58.56 -52.26
N HIS A 188 -36.28 -57.76 -51.61
CA HIS A 188 -37.14 -58.11 -50.47
C HIS A 188 -38.56 -57.61 -50.73
#